data_AF-A0A0F9B6X8-F1
#
_entry.id   AF-A0A0F9B6X8-F1
#
_cell.length_a   1.000
_cell.length_b   1.000
_cell.length_c   1.000
_cell.angle_alpha   90.00
_cell.angle_beta   90.00
_cell.angle_gamma   90.00
#
_symmetry.space_group_name_H-M   'P 1'
#
loop_
_entity.id
_entity.type
_entity.pdbx_description
1 polymer ?
#
loop_
_entity_poly.entity_id
_entity_poly.type
_entity_poly.pdbx_seq_one_letter_code
_entity_poly.pdbx_strand_id
1 'polypeptide(L)' 'MNELNKTEQEKLIKGLDEILDLFEKGKFVIKQSDEDCHTAIENYLTKKYGDLGKKIHTGRSRNDQVLVATRLYT' A
#
# COMPACT_ATOMS: atom_id res chain seq x y z
N MET A 1 7.53 -12.17 16.27
CA MET A 1 7.09 -10.81 15.92
C MET A 1 5.84 -10.98 15.05
N ASN A 2 4.64 -10.85 15.64
CA ASN A 2 3.35 -10.97 14.93
C ASN A 2 2.69 -9.58 15.00
N GLU A 3 3.10 -8.67 14.11
CA GLU A 3 2.68 -7.25 14.18
C GLU A 3 1.28 -7.00 13.57
N LEU A 4 0.72 -8.01 12.90
CA LEU A 4 -0.61 -8.00 12.31
C LEU A 4 -1.38 -9.24 12.78
N ASN A 5 -2.60 -9.05 13.28
CA ASN A 5 -3.54 -10.14 13.50
C ASN A 5 -4.25 -10.52 12.19
N LYS A 6 -4.92 -11.69 12.14
CA LYS A 6 -5.59 -12.17 10.92
C LYS A 6 -6.60 -11.15 10.35
N THR A 7 -7.39 -10.52 11.21
CA THR A 7 -8.40 -9.54 10.81
C THR A 7 -7.76 -8.25 10.27
N GLU A 8 -6.64 -7.82 10.84
CA GLU A 8 -5.84 -6.70 10.35
C GLU A 8 -5.24 -7.00 8.98
N GLN A 9 -4.72 -8.22 8.79
CA GLN A 9 -4.21 -8.68 7.51
C GLN A 9 -5.31 -8.72 6.43
N GLU A 10 -6.47 -9.29 6.74
CA GLU A 10 -7.62 -9.33 5.81
C GLU A 10 -8.09 -7.93 5.41
N LYS A 11 -8.08 -6.97 6.34
CA LYS A 11 -8.39 -5.57 6.05
C LYS A 11 -7.38 -4.94 5.10
N LEU A 12 -6.08 -5.18 5.31
CA LEU A 12 -5.04 -4.65 4.42
C LEU A 12 -5.12 -5.27 3.02
N ILE A 13 -5.32 -6.59 2.92
CA ILE A 13 -5.50 -7.27 1.62
C ILE A 13 -6.70 -6.67 0.89
N LYS A 14 -7.85 -6.55 1.57
CA LYS A 14 -9.04 -5.92 1.00
C LYS A 14 -8.77 -4.48 0.52
N GLY A 15 -8.00 -3.71 1.28
CA GLY A 15 -7.59 -2.37 0.88
C GLY A 15 -6.75 -2.34 -0.38
N LEU A 16 -5.82 -3.30 -0.53
CA LEU A 16 -5.00 -3.44 -1.74
C LEU A 16 -5.85 -3.86 -2.95
N ASP A 17 -6.80 -4.78 -2.78
CA ASP A 17 -7.74 -5.18 -3.83
C ASP A 17 -8.61 -4.01 -4.31
N GLU A 18 -9.04 -3.14 -3.39
CA GLU A 18 -9.80 -1.94 -3.72
C GLU A 18 -8.94 -0.91 -4.47
N ILE A 19 -7.65 -0.76 -4.11
CA ILE A 19 -6.72 0.09 -4.87
C ILE A 19 -6.59 -0.44 -6.31
N LEU A 20 -6.47 -1.76 -6.47
CA LEU A 20 -6.39 -2.39 -7.78
C LEU A 20 -7.65 -2.11 -8.62
N ASP A 21 -8.85 -2.33 -8.05
CA ASP A 21 -10.13 -2.02 -8.72
C ASP A 21 -10.26 -0.54 -9.09
N LEU A 22 -9.81 0.36 -8.21
CA LEU A 22 -9.79 1.80 -8.50
C LEU A 22 -8.78 2.14 -9.60
N PHE A 23 -7.62 1.49 -9.63
CA PHE A 23 -6.61 1.70 -10.66
C PHE A 23 -7.10 1.22 -12.03
N GLU A 24 -7.71 0.03 -12.11
CA GLU A 24 -8.33 -0.50 -13.34
C GLU A 24 -9.43 0.41 -13.88
N LYS A 25 -10.18 1.07 -13.00
CA LYS A 25 -11.23 2.04 -13.36
C LYS A 25 -10.69 3.45 -13.66
N GLY A 26 -9.37 3.67 -13.58
CA GLY A 26 -8.75 4.99 -13.75
C GLY A 26 -9.09 6.00 -12.64
N LYS A 27 -9.56 5.53 -11.49
CA LYS A 27 -9.98 6.34 -10.33
C LYS A 27 -8.92 6.45 -9.24
N PHE A 28 -7.89 5.59 -9.27
CA PHE A 28 -6.73 5.72 -8.39
C PHE A 28 -5.68 6.61 -9.05
N VAL A 29 -5.71 7.91 -8.72
CA VAL A 29 -4.81 8.92 -9.28
C VAL A 29 -3.69 9.20 -8.27
N ILE A 30 -2.46 8.90 -8.68
CA ILE A 30 -1.24 9.29 -7.95
C ILE A 30 -1.02 10.78 -8.18
N LYS A 31 -1.00 11.58 -7.12
CA LYS A 31 -0.79 13.03 -7.22
C LYS A 31 0.69 13.35 -7.09
N GLN A 32 1.11 14.54 -7.54
CA GLN A 32 2.48 15.02 -7.28
C GLN A 32 2.79 15.13 -5.78
N SER A 33 1.77 15.39 -4.95
CA SER A 33 1.92 15.40 -3.50
C SER A 33 2.21 14.02 -2.90
N ASP A 34 1.94 12.94 -3.64
CA ASP A 34 2.15 11.58 -3.14
C ASP A 34 3.60 11.11 -3.32
N GLU A 35 4.57 11.93 -3.75
CA GLU A 35 6.00 11.61 -3.97
C GLU A 35 6.29 10.41 -4.91
N ASP A 36 5.77 9.22 -4.60
CA ASP A 36 5.84 7.99 -5.36
C ASP A 36 4.54 7.16 -5.26
N CYS A 37 4.45 6.06 -6.02
CA CYS A 37 3.27 5.18 -6.01
C CYS A 37 3.06 4.46 -4.67
N HIS A 38 4.12 4.19 -3.90
CA HIS A 38 4.04 3.47 -2.65
C HIS A 38 3.46 4.36 -1.54
N THR A 39 3.83 5.64 -1.54
CA THR A 39 3.25 6.66 -0.65
C THR A 39 1.77 6.88 -0.98
N ALA A 40 1.38 6.87 -2.26
CA ALA A 40 -0.04 6.91 -2.63
C ALA A 40 -0.83 5.72 -2.07
N ILE A 41 -0.27 4.50 -2.15
CA ILE A 41 -0.88 3.28 -1.58
C ILE A 41 -0.98 3.38 -0.06
N GLU A 42 0.09 3.80 0.61
CA GLU A 42 0.11 3.96 2.07
C GLU A 42 -0.90 5.02 2.53
N ASN A 43 -0.95 6.17 1.87
CA ASN A 43 -1.91 7.23 2.15
C ASN A 43 -3.36 6.74 2.01
N TYR A 44 -3.66 5.95 0.97
CA TYR A 44 -4.99 5.37 0.79
C TYR A 44 -5.34 4.42 1.95
N LEU A 45 -4.45 3.49 2.28
CA LEU A 45 -4.66 2.52 3.35
C LEU A 45 -4.77 3.20 4.71
N THR A 46 -3.95 4.22 5.00
CA THR A 46 -4.02 4.99 6.23
C THR A 46 -5.31 5.81 6.32
N LYS A 47 -5.75 6.42 5.21
CA LYS A 47 -7.02 7.15 5.18
C LYS A 47 -8.23 6.24 5.44
N LYS A 48 -8.17 4.99 4.97
CA LYS A 48 -9.28 4.05 5.07
C LYS A 48 -9.29 3.24 6.36
N TYR A 49 -8.13 2.81 6.83
CA TYR A 49 -7.98 1.89 7.97
C TYR A 49 -7.24 2.51 9.17
N GLY A 50 -6.89 3.80 9.10
CA GLY A 50 -6.21 4.51 10.18
C GLY A 50 -4.77 4.02 10.38
N ASP A 51 -4.35 3.85 11.63
CA ASP A 51 -3.00 3.41 11.96
C ASP A 51 -2.66 2.00 11.45
N LEU A 52 -3.67 1.18 11.16
CA LEU A 52 -3.46 -0.11 10.49
C LEU A 52 -2.80 0.07 9.11
N GLY A 53 -3.14 1.13 8.37
CA GLY A 53 -2.53 1.40 7.07
C GLY A 53 -1.02 1.64 7.15
N LYS A 54 -0.54 2.25 8.23
CA LYS A 54 0.90 2.50 8.45
C LYS A 54 1.68 1.21 8.73
N LYS A 55 1.01 0.18 9.25
CA LYS A 55 1.64 -1.12 9.54
C LYS A 55 2.09 -1.87 8.29
N ILE A 56 1.63 -1.49 7.09
CA ILE A 56 2.06 -2.13 5.85
C ILE A 56 3.55 -1.90 5.55
N HIS A 57 4.13 -0.82 6.10
CA HIS A 57 5.54 -0.47 5.95
C HIS A 57 6.43 -1.04 7.07
N THR A 58 5.85 -1.64 8.11
CA THR A 58 6.63 -2.07 9.27
C THR A 58 7.69 -3.10 8.89
N GLY A 59 8.93 -2.84 9.28
CA GLY A 59 10.07 -3.73 9.00
C GLY A 59 10.53 -3.73 7.54
N ARG A 60 10.08 -2.78 6.71
CA ARG A 60 10.46 -2.68 5.30
C ARG A 60 10.99 -1.28 4.98
N SER A 61 12.03 -1.17 4.17
CA SER A 61 12.53 0.12 3.65
C SER A 61 11.93 0.43 2.27
N ARG A 62 11.79 1.72 1.94
CA ARG A 62 11.38 2.15 0.59
C ARG A 62 12.36 1.67 -0.48
N ASN A 63 13.67 1.63 -0.20
CA ASN A 63 14.68 1.17 -1.18
C ASN A 63 14.47 -0.31 -1.56
N ASP A 64 14.18 -1.16 -0.57
CA ASP A 64 13.90 -2.57 -0.81
C ASP A 64 12.59 -2.77 -1.58
N GLN A 65 11.57 -1.96 -1.27
CA GLN A 65 10.29 -1.99 -1.99
C GLN A 65 10.46 -1.65 -3.47
N VAL A 66 11.18 -0.56 -3.76
CA VAL A 66 11.43 -0.13 -5.13
C VAL A 66 12.24 -1.19 -5.88
N LEU A 67 13.29 -1.75 -5.28
CA LEU A 67 14.12 -2.77 -5.92
C LEU A 67 13.31 -4.03 -6.29
N VAL A 68 12.43 -4.48 -5.39
CA VAL A 68 11.54 -5.62 -5.67
C VAL A 68 10.55 -5.28 -6.78
N ALA A 69 9.93 -4.09 -6.73
CA ALA A 69 8.98 -3.66 -7.76
C ALA A 69 9.62 -3.58 -9.14
N THR A 70 10.85 -3.06 -9.24
CA THR A 70 11.61 -3.02 -10.50
C THR A 70 11.86 -4.44 -11.02
N ARG A 71 12.33 -5.36 -10.17
CA ARG A 71 12.62 -6.75 -10.58
C ARG A 71 11.39 -7.55 -11.01
N LEU A 72 10.20 -7.22 -10.49
CA LEU A 72 8.95 -7.89 -10.88
C LEU A 72 8.42 -7.41 -12.24
N TYR A 73 8.77 -6.19 -12.65
CA TYR A 73 8.29 -5.59 -13.89
C TYR A 73 9.26 -5.78 -15.07
N THR A 74 10.55 -5.97 -14.80
CA THR A 74 11.57 -6.31 -15.79
C THR A 74 11.54 -7.78 -16.16
#